data_AF-A0A0D9QRG7-F1
#
_entry.id   AF-A0A0D9QRG7-F1
#
_cell.length_a   1.000
_cell.length_b   1.000
_cell.length_c   1.000
_cell.angle_alpha   90.00
_cell.angle_beta   90.00
_cell.angle_gamma   90.00
#
_symmetry.space_group_name_H-M   'P 1'
#
loop_
_entity.id
_entity.type
_entity.pdbx_description
1 polymer ?
#
loop_
_entity_poly.entity_id
_entity_poly.type
_entity_poly.pdbx_seq_one_letter_code
_entity_poly.pdbx_strand_id
1 'polypeptide(L)'
;MLSNFFFFVLAHVCIFSLRNSNYVCCFYTPKVCCTKFFYLKESNDVSSSSEGRERYMQEKKMKQLRLKAENKVVKQLRITPRIGDNDLLIKINSAKQFLLRRHRVKFILTLKGREYTNVENVKRIFAKISEELKSYGNSETMRQNGNVVSQLFNLKAKRKNDSSLGGAGGVK
;
A
#
# COMPACT_ATOMS: atom_id res chain seq x y z
N MET A 1 15.43 -38.09 -64.10
CA MET A 1 16.14 -36.85 -64.52
C MET A 1 15.19 -35.66 -64.47
N LEU A 2 14.76 -35.23 -63.27
CA LEU A 2 13.86 -34.08 -63.10
C LEU A 2 13.93 -33.51 -61.67
N SER A 3 15.15 -33.27 -61.17
CA SER A 3 15.37 -32.77 -59.80
C SER A 3 16.42 -31.66 -59.68
N ASN A 4 16.87 -31.08 -60.80
CA ASN A 4 17.89 -30.02 -60.82
C ASN A 4 17.39 -28.66 -61.34
N PHE A 5 16.07 -28.48 -61.51
CA PHE A 5 15.49 -27.21 -62.01
C PHE A 5 14.77 -26.38 -60.93
N PHE A 6 14.46 -26.98 -59.77
CA PHE A 6 13.66 -26.29 -58.74
C PHE A 6 14.50 -25.58 -57.66
N PHE A 7 15.78 -25.95 -57.52
CA PHE A 7 16.67 -25.35 -56.52
C PHE A 7 17.26 -23.99 -56.93
N PHE A 8 17.19 -23.63 -58.23
CA PHE A 8 17.81 -22.40 -58.75
C PHE A 8 16.87 -21.18 -58.71
N VAL A 9 15.55 -21.37 -58.56
CA VAL A 9 14.58 -20.26 -58.55
C VAL A 9 14.31 -19.73 -57.14
N LEU A 10 14.51 -20.55 -56.09
CA LEU A 10 14.30 -20.13 -54.70
C LEU A 10 15.47 -19.34 -54.07
N ALA A 11 16.67 -19.41 -54.65
CA ALA A 11 17.84 -18.68 -54.14
C ALA A 11 17.91 -17.22 -54.61
N HIS A 12 17.21 -16.85 -55.69
CA HIS A 12 17.27 -15.50 -56.27
C HIS A 12 16.18 -14.53 -55.79
N VAL A 13 15.17 -14.99 -55.04
CA VAL A 13 14.09 -14.11 -54.52
C VAL A 13 14.34 -13.67 -53.06
N CYS A 14 15.32 -14.26 -52.36
CA CYS A 14 15.60 -13.92 -50.96
C CYS A 14 16.76 -12.94 -50.73
N ILE A 15 17.39 -12.41 -51.78
CA ILE A 15 18.43 -11.37 -51.69
C ILE A 15 17.99 -10.11 -52.46
N PHE A 16 16.75 -9.64 -52.24
CA PHE A 16 16.34 -8.29 -52.68
C PHE A 16 15.11 -7.74 -51.94
N SER A 17 15.11 -7.74 -50.61
CA SER A 17 14.20 -6.87 -49.84
C SER A 17 14.75 -6.56 -48.47
N LEU A 18 15.68 -5.62 -48.45
CA LEU A 18 15.91 -4.73 -47.33
C LEU A 18 14.65 -3.89 -47.06
N ARG A 19 14.42 -3.63 -45.77
CA ARG A 19 13.70 -2.48 -45.21
C ARG A 19 12.18 -2.44 -45.39
N ASN A 20 11.51 -2.75 -44.27
CA ASN A 20 10.69 -1.84 -43.48
C ASN A 20 9.27 -2.35 -43.19
N SER A 21 8.85 -2.11 -41.96
CA SER A 21 7.47 -2.10 -41.45
C SER A 21 6.86 -3.42 -40.94
N ASN A 22 6.86 -3.51 -39.60
CA ASN A 22 5.77 -3.90 -38.70
C ASN A 22 5.03 -5.24 -38.87
N TYR A 23 4.85 -5.88 -37.70
CA TYR A 23 3.92 -6.96 -37.32
C TYR A 23 4.44 -8.40 -37.26
N VAL A 24 4.40 -8.86 -36.01
CA VAL A 24 4.45 -10.23 -35.49
C VAL A 24 3.32 -11.08 -36.08
N CYS A 25 3.59 -12.39 -36.21
CA CYS A 25 2.70 -13.57 -36.27
C CYS A 25 3.19 -14.50 -37.39
N CYS A 26 3.24 -15.83 -37.27
CA CYS A 26 2.48 -16.74 -36.44
C CYS A 26 3.18 -18.11 -36.49
N PHE A 27 3.02 -18.90 -35.43
CA PHE A 27 2.58 -20.30 -35.45
C PHE A 27 3.14 -21.22 -36.56
N TYR A 28 3.84 -22.30 -36.17
CA TYR A 28 3.25 -23.66 -36.05
C TYR A 28 4.37 -24.70 -35.83
N THR A 29 4.31 -25.37 -34.69
CA THR A 29 5.23 -26.44 -34.23
C THR A 29 4.99 -27.78 -34.94
N PRO A 30 5.99 -28.68 -34.98
CA PRO A 30 5.84 -29.92 -34.19
C PRO A 30 7.13 -30.43 -33.49
N LYS A 31 6.96 -30.92 -32.26
CA LYS A 31 7.46 -32.20 -31.65
C LYS A 31 8.66 -32.87 -32.38
N VAL A 32 9.80 -33.27 -31.82
CA VAL A 32 10.32 -33.66 -30.47
C VAL A 32 11.86 -33.53 -30.65
N CYS A 33 12.67 -32.92 -29.79
CA CYS A 33 13.30 -33.56 -28.64
C CYS A 33 14.34 -32.57 -28.08
N CYS A 34 13.90 -31.63 -27.24
CA CYS A 34 14.80 -31.00 -26.29
C CYS A 34 14.09 -31.02 -24.94
N THR A 35 13.84 -32.24 -24.46
CA THR A 35 13.67 -32.47 -23.04
C THR A 35 14.96 -32.04 -22.36
N LYS A 36 14.91 -30.83 -21.83
CA LYS A 36 15.00 -30.69 -20.38
C LYS A 36 16.37 -31.15 -19.85
N PHE A 37 17.39 -30.34 -20.13
CA PHE A 37 18.51 -30.17 -19.21
C PHE A 37 18.03 -29.36 -17.99
N PHE A 38 17.12 -30.00 -17.26
CA PHE A 38 16.76 -29.74 -15.90
C PHE A 38 17.59 -30.74 -15.10
N TYR A 39 18.81 -30.36 -14.76
CA TYR A 39 19.54 -31.02 -13.69
C TYR A 39 20.25 -29.99 -12.85
N LEU A 40 19.97 -30.09 -11.56
CA LEU A 40 20.48 -29.29 -10.46
C LEU A 40 21.99 -29.04 -10.60
N LYS A 41 22.37 -27.78 -10.39
CA LYS A 41 23.58 -27.50 -9.61
C LYS A 41 23.24 -26.46 -8.57
N GLU A 42 22.96 -26.97 -7.36
CA GLU A 42 23.18 -26.23 -6.14
C GLU A 42 24.63 -25.72 -6.14
N SER A 43 24.80 -24.40 -6.14
CA SER A 43 25.75 -23.78 -5.23
C SER A 43 25.03 -22.62 -4.56
N ASN A 44 24.53 -22.91 -3.35
CA ASN A 44 24.37 -21.91 -2.31
C ASN A 44 25.76 -21.34 -2.01
N ASP A 45 26.27 -20.44 -2.86
CA ASP A 45 27.42 -19.62 -2.54
C ASP A 45 26.93 -18.46 -1.64
N VAL A 46 26.43 -18.83 -0.46
CA VAL A 46 26.57 -17.98 0.73
C VAL A 46 28.07 -17.95 1.01
N SER A 47 28.76 -17.14 0.22
CA SER A 47 30.15 -16.78 0.43
C SER A 47 30.28 -16.37 1.89
N SER A 48 31.13 -17.11 2.59
CA SER A 48 31.52 -17.01 3.99
C SER A 48 32.34 -15.74 4.30
N SER A 49 32.04 -14.62 3.63
CA SER A 49 32.50 -13.31 4.05
C SER A 49 31.48 -12.74 5.04
N SER A 50 31.93 -12.41 6.25
CA SER A 50 31.14 -11.76 7.31
C SER A 50 30.23 -10.66 6.77
N GLU A 51 30.72 -9.88 5.82
CA GLU A 51 30.03 -8.75 5.21
C GLU A 51 28.75 -9.10 4.42
N GLY A 52 28.72 -10.25 3.74
CA GLY A 52 27.55 -10.66 2.94
C GLY A 52 26.41 -11.17 3.83
N ARG A 53 26.75 -11.97 4.84
CA ARG A 53 25.82 -12.46 5.86
C ARG A 53 25.25 -11.30 6.69
N GLU A 54 26.09 -10.35 7.08
CA GLU A 54 25.67 -9.16 7.84
C GLU A 54 24.74 -8.26 7.02
N ARG A 55 25.08 -7.98 5.74
CA ARG A 55 24.21 -7.21 4.85
C ARG A 55 22.84 -7.87 4.66
N TYR A 56 22.79 -9.19 4.46
CA TYR A 56 21.52 -9.93 4.36
C TYR A 56 20.69 -9.84 5.66
N MET A 57 21.33 -10.01 6.82
CA MET A 57 20.66 -9.93 8.12
C MET A 57 20.15 -8.51 8.41
N GLN A 58 20.92 -7.49 8.06
CA GLN A 58 20.51 -6.09 8.12
C GLN A 58 19.32 -5.83 7.20
N GLU A 59 19.38 -6.28 5.95
CA GLU A 59 18.30 -6.08 4.99
C GLU A 59 17.00 -6.78 5.43
N LYS A 60 17.11 -8.02 5.94
CA LYS A 60 15.99 -8.77 6.50
C LYS A 60 15.38 -8.04 7.71
N LYS A 61 16.22 -7.51 8.61
CA LYS A 61 15.78 -6.70 9.75
C LYS A 61 15.09 -5.42 9.28
N MET A 62 15.64 -4.72 8.29
CA MET A 62 15.07 -3.50 7.72
C MET A 62 13.72 -3.77 7.05
N LYS A 63 13.57 -4.89 6.32
CA LYS A 63 12.28 -5.33 5.76
C LYS A 63 11.26 -5.58 6.86
N GLN A 64 11.63 -6.30 7.92
CA GLN A 64 10.73 -6.54 9.06
C GLN A 64 10.33 -5.25 9.81
N LEU A 65 11.25 -4.28 9.93
CA LEU A 65 10.95 -2.97 10.52
C LEU A 65 9.99 -2.15 9.66
N ARG A 66 10.15 -2.17 8.33
CA ARG A 66 9.25 -1.50 7.39
C ARG A 66 7.81 -2.04 7.52
N LEU A 67 7.64 -3.36 7.49
CA LEU A 67 6.33 -4.00 7.67
C LEU A 67 5.67 -3.62 9.02
N LYS A 68 6.46 -3.51 10.10
CA LYS A 68 5.95 -3.07 11.41
C LYS A 68 5.58 -1.58 11.44
N ALA A 69 6.34 -0.75 10.73
CA ALA A 69 6.10 0.69 10.63
C ALA A 69 4.84 1.00 9.79
N GLU A 70 4.59 0.24 8.72
CA GLU A 70 3.40 0.35 7.88
C GLU A 70 2.10 0.24 8.69
N ASN A 71 2.08 -0.52 9.79
CA ASN A 71 0.89 -0.62 10.64
C ASN A 71 0.49 0.70 11.33
N LYS A 72 1.36 1.72 11.38
CA LYS A 72 1.09 3.01 12.06
C LYS A 72 0.69 4.13 11.09
N VAL A 73 -0.08 3.82 10.04
CA VAL A 73 -0.60 4.83 9.11
C VAL A 73 -1.50 5.85 9.83
N VAL A 74 -1.40 7.13 9.45
CA VAL A 74 -2.33 8.18 9.85
C VAL A 74 -3.54 8.16 8.90
N LYS A 75 -4.72 7.78 9.41
CA LYS A 75 -5.97 7.81 8.66
C LYS A 75 -6.60 9.19 8.76
N GLN A 76 -7.03 9.73 7.63
CA GLN A 76 -7.64 11.07 7.56
C GLN A 76 -9.15 10.96 7.43
N LEU A 77 -9.88 11.68 8.28
CA LEU A 77 -11.34 11.78 8.24
C LEU A 77 -11.72 13.22 7.92
N ARG A 78 -12.37 13.42 6.76
CA ARG A 78 -12.83 14.73 6.31
C ARG A 78 -14.23 15.02 6.82
N ILE A 79 -14.45 16.23 7.32
CA ILE A 79 -15.70 16.75 7.86
C ILE A 79 -16.02 18.11 7.24
N THR A 80 -17.30 18.41 7.10
CA THR A 80 -17.83 19.70 6.63
C THR A 80 -18.34 20.50 7.83
N PRO A 81 -18.23 21.85 7.86
CA PRO A 81 -18.71 22.67 8.98
C PRO A 81 -20.21 22.56 9.27
N ARG A 82 -21.03 22.17 8.28
CA ARG A 82 -22.50 21.99 8.41
C ARG A 82 -22.90 20.51 8.54
N ILE A 83 -22.05 19.69 9.15
CA ILE A 83 -22.34 18.26 9.35
C ILE A 83 -23.51 18.08 10.34
N GLY A 84 -24.43 17.15 10.03
CA GLY A 84 -25.48 16.76 10.97
C GLY A 84 -24.95 15.86 12.10
N ASP A 85 -25.70 15.75 13.20
CA ASP A 85 -25.26 14.95 14.34
C ASP A 85 -25.12 13.46 13.99
N ASN A 86 -26.02 12.88 13.19
CA ASN A 86 -25.93 11.49 12.76
C ASN A 86 -24.68 11.20 11.91
N ASP A 87 -24.38 12.07 10.94
CA ASP A 87 -23.19 11.93 10.08
C ASP A 87 -21.91 12.05 10.90
N LEU A 88 -21.90 12.94 11.90
CA LEU A 88 -20.79 13.10 12.83
C LEU A 88 -20.56 11.81 13.62
N LEU A 89 -21.61 11.20 14.14
CA LEU A 89 -21.54 9.92 14.87
C LEU A 89 -20.97 8.79 14.02
N ILE A 90 -21.37 8.69 12.74
CA ILE A 90 -20.81 7.70 11.80
C ILE A 90 -19.28 7.90 11.63
N LYS A 91 -18.83 9.16 11.49
CA LYS A 91 -17.39 9.47 11.41
C LYS A 91 -16.66 9.15 12.71
N ILE A 92 -17.27 9.42 13.87
CA ILE A 92 -16.73 9.08 15.18
C ILE A 92 -16.59 7.57 15.34
N ASN A 93 -17.62 6.80 14.98
CA ASN A 93 -17.56 5.33 15.02
C ASN A 93 -16.47 4.77 14.10
N SER A 94 -16.30 5.36 12.91
CA SER A 94 -15.19 5.01 12.02
C SER A 94 -13.83 5.32 12.68
N ALA A 95 -13.70 6.46 13.35
CA ALA A 95 -12.49 6.81 14.10
C ALA A 95 -12.21 5.86 15.26
N LYS A 96 -13.24 5.45 16.02
CA LYS A 96 -13.14 4.44 17.07
C LYS A 96 -12.54 3.14 16.51
N GLN A 97 -13.04 2.66 15.37
CA GLN A 97 -12.50 1.47 14.71
C GLN A 97 -11.04 1.62 14.26
N PHE A 98 -10.64 2.78 13.74
CA PHE A 98 -9.25 3.03 13.38
C PHE A 98 -8.31 3.08 14.59
N LEU A 99 -8.75 3.69 15.70
CA LEU A 99 -7.99 3.72 16.94
C LEU A 99 -7.85 2.31 17.54
N LEU A 100 -8.90 1.48 17.48
CA LEU A 100 -8.83 0.07 17.90
C LEU A 100 -7.80 -0.74 17.08
N ARG A 101 -7.71 -0.48 15.77
CA ARG A 101 -6.70 -1.07 14.87
C ARG A 101 -5.30 -0.48 15.02
N ARG A 102 -5.07 0.36 16.02
CA ARG A 102 -3.79 1.03 16.31
C ARG A 102 -3.29 1.99 15.24
N HIS A 103 -4.21 2.61 14.51
CA HIS A 103 -3.91 3.73 13.62
C HIS A 103 -4.12 5.08 14.31
N ARG A 104 -3.37 6.09 13.89
CA ARG A 104 -3.62 7.48 14.29
C ARG A 104 -4.70 8.07 13.41
N VAL A 105 -5.53 8.95 13.94
CA VAL A 105 -6.66 9.54 13.18
C VAL A 105 -6.53 11.04 13.15
N LYS A 106 -6.47 11.62 11.95
CA LYS A 106 -6.49 13.07 11.73
C LYS A 106 -7.86 13.49 11.23
N PHE A 107 -8.58 14.27 12.01
CA PHE A 107 -9.77 14.94 11.53
C PHE A 107 -9.39 16.21 10.77
N ILE A 108 -10.01 16.40 9.62
CA ILE A 108 -9.76 17.52 8.72
C ILE A 108 -11.10 18.16 8.40
N LEU A 109 -11.26 19.42 8.79
CA LEU A 109 -12.41 20.24 8.49
C LEU A 109 -11.98 21.35 7.53
N THR A 110 -12.59 21.40 6.35
CA THR A 110 -12.30 22.45 5.37
C THR A 110 -13.39 23.51 5.47
N LEU A 111 -12.98 24.72 5.85
CA LEU A 111 -13.82 25.90 5.85
C LEU A 111 -14.05 26.35 4.40
N LYS A 112 -15.30 26.70 4.11
CA LYS A 112 -15.70 27.38 2.87
C LYS A 112 -15.88 28.86 3.20
N GLY A 113 -15.65 29.78 2.26
CA GLY A 113 -15.50 31.23 2.53
C GLY A 113 -16.51 31.87 3.51
N ARG A 114 -17.78 31.46 3.49
CA ARG A 114 -18.83 31.97 4.40
C ARG A 114 -18.74 31.48 5.84
N GLU A 115 -17.94 30.47 6.11
CA GLU A 115 -17.87 29.75 7.39
C GLU A 115 -16.67 30.19 8.23
N TYR A 116 -15.79 31.06 7.73
CA TYR A 116 -14.64 31.56 8.50
C TYR A 116 -15.06 32.31 9.76
N THR A 117 -16.18 33.04 9.72
CA THR A 117 -16.71 33.77 10.86
C THR A 117 -17.24 32.83 11.94
N ASN A 118 -17.59 31.59 11.59
CA ASN A 118 -18.24 30.65 12.50
C ASN A 118 -17.26 29.68 13.15
N VAL A 119 -16.26 30.25 13.83
CA VAL A 119 -15.23 29.48 14.55
C VAL A 119 -15.83 28.72 15.73
N GLU A 120 -16.91 29.22 16.32
CA GLU A 120 -17.59 28.58 17.45
C GLU A 120 -18.19 27.22 17.08
N ASN A 121 -18.85 27.12 15.92
CA ASN A 121 -19.40 25.84 15.46
C ASN A 121 -18.29 24.81 15.23
N VAL A 122 -17.15 25.23 14.67
CA VAL A 122 -15.98 24.36 14.48
C VAL A 122 -15.49 23.83 15.82
N LYS A 123 -15.32 24.73 16.82
CA LYS A 123 -14.91 24.34 18.18
C LYS A 123 -15.90 23.36 18.81
N ARG A 124 -17.21 23.59 18.65
CA ARG A 124 -18.27 22.69 19.15
C ARG A 124 -18.17 21.29 18.54
N ILE A 125 -17.94 21.18 17.23
CA ILE A 125 -17.79 19.88 16.55
C ILE A 125 -16.57 19.12 17.09
N PHE A 126 -15.41 19.78 17.19
CA PHE A 126 -14.19 19.15 17.71
C PHE A 126 -14.28 18.81 19.21
N ALA A 127 -15.02 19.59 20.00
CA ALA A 127 -15.31 19.28 21.39
C ALA A 127 -16.13 17.98 21.52
N LYS A 128 -17.22 17.84 20.76
CA LYS A 128 -18.03 16.60 20.70
C LYS A 128 -17.18 15.39 20.32
N ILE A 129 -16.34 15.51 19.28
CA ILE A 129 -15.43 14.44 18.85
C ILE A 129 -14.44 14.07 19.98
N SER A 130 -13.89 15.07 20.65
CA SER A 130 -12.90 14.87 21.72
C SER A 130 -13.50 14.16 22.93
N GLU A 131 -14.73 14.48 23.29
CA GLU A 131 -15.47 13.83 24.37
C GLU A 131 -15.70 12.34 24.06
N GLU A 132 -16.24 12.04 22.88
CA GLU A 132 -16.53 10.68 22.42
C GLU A 132 -15.28 9.78 22.26
N LEU A 133 -14.14 10.38 21.91
CA LEU A 133 -12.89 9.66 21.67
C LEU A 133 -11.95 9.62 22.88
N LYS A 134 -12.28 10.29 23.99
CA LYS A 134 -11.44 10.41 25.21
C LYS A 134 -11.05 9.06 25.81
N SER A 135 -11.92 8.06 25.67
CA SER A 135 -11.68 6.70 26.18
C SER A 135 -10.62 5.94 25.38
N TYR A 136 -10.51 6.20 24.07
CA TYR A 136 -9.67 5.44 23.13
C TYR A 136 -8.31 6.10 22.88
N GLY A 137 -8.24 7.44 22.94
CA GLY A 137 -7.06 8.18 22.52
C GLY A 137 -6.88 9.52 23.21
N ASN A 138 -5.68 10.07 23.06
CA ASN A 138 -5.36 11.43 23.46
C ASN A 138 -5.45 12.34 22.24
N SER A 139 -6.17 13.45 22.35
CA SER A 139 -6.24 14.45 21.30
C SER A 139 -5.07 15.43 21.39
N GLU A 140 -4.55 15.85 20.25
CA GLU A 140 -3.64 16.98 20.13
C GLU A 140 -4.45 18.29 20.05
N THR A 141 -3.76 19.42 20.22
CA THR A 141 -4.34 20.75 20.00
C THR A 141 -4.80 20.92 18.56
N MET A 142 -5.96 21.55 18.38
CA MET A 142 -6.48 21.92 17.06
C MET A 142 -5.52 22.90 16.37
N ARG A 143 -5.11 22.58 15.14
CA ARG A 143 -4.26 23.43 14.30
C ARG A 143 -5.06 23.95 13.10
N GLN A 144 -4.95 25.24 12.83
CA GLN A 144 -5.58 25.87 11.67
C GLN A 144 -4.49 26.31 10.68
N ASN A 145 -4.56 25.76 9.47
CA ASN A 145 -3.70 26.09 8.35
C ASN A 145 -4.58 26.68 7.24
N GLY A 146 -4.70 28.00 7.20
CA GLY A 146 -5.57 28.70 6.25
C GLY A 146 -7.04 28.28 6.39
N ASN A 147 -7.61 27.71 5.32
CA ASN A 147 -8.98 27.22 5.29
C ASN A 147 -9.17 25.83 5.92
N VAL A 148 -8.09 25.14 6.30
CA VAL A 148 -8.18 23.79 6.87
C VAL A 148 -7.91 23.83 8.36
N VAL A 149 -8.88 23.36 9.13
CA VAL A 149 -8.75 23.10 10.56
C VAL A 149 -8.54 21.60 10.74
N SER A 150 -7.55 21.21 11.54
CA SER A 150 -7.27 19.80 11.79
C SER A 150 -6.92 19.49 13.22
N GLN A 151 -7.31 18.31 13.66
CA GLN A 151 -6.96 17.77 14.97
C GLN A 151 -6.50 16.32 14.82
N LEU A 152 -5.38 15.99 15.44
CA LEU A 152 -4.80 14.65 15.41
C LEU A 152 -5.10 13.92 16.72
N PHE A 153 -5.53 12.67 16.60
CA PHE A 153 -5.81 11.78 17.71
C PHE A 153 -4.76 10.66 17.73
N ASN A 154 -4.08 10.56 18.86
CA ASN A 154 -3.05 9.56 19.12
C ASN A 154 -3.62 8.46 20.01
N LEU A 155 -3.05 7.27 19.89
CA LEU A 155 -3.41 6.15 20.75
C LEU A 155 -3.05 6.42 22.21
N LYS A 156 -3.95 6.03 23.11
CA LYS A 156 -3.62 5.93 24.53
C LYS A 156 -2.71 4.72 24.76
N ALA A 157 -1.71 4.86 25.63
CA ALA A 157 -0.90 3.73 26.03
C ALA A 157 -1.78 2.66 26.71
N LYS A 158 -1.63 1.39 26.31
CA LYS A 158 -2.39 0.27 26.88
C LYS A 158 -1.99 0.13 28.35
N ARG A 159 -2.94 0.23 29.29
CA ARG A 159 -2.71 -0.29 30.66
C ARG A 159 -2.68 -1.82 30.56
N LYS A 160 -1.79 -2.50 31.29
CA LYS A 160 -1.53 -3.95 31.15
C LYS A 160 -2.78 -4.87 31.22
N ASN A 161 -3.92 -4.38 31.66
CA ASN A 161 -5.09 -5.19 32.02
C ASN A 161 -5.96 -5.69 30.84
N ASP A 162 -5.83 -5.16 29.61
CA ASP A 162 -6.74 -5.52 28.49
C ASP A 162 -6.15 -6.54 27.49
N SER A 163 -5.23 -7.41 27.91
CA SER A 163 -4.49 -8.33 27.00
C SER A 163 -5.10 -9.72 26.78
N SER A 164 -6.27 -10.02 27.36
CA SER A 164 -6.89 -11.34 27.31
C SER A 164 -7.96 -11.55 26.22
N LEU A 165 -8.33 -10.55 25.42
CA LEU A 165 -9.38 -10.67 24.39
C LEU A 165 -8.87 -10.18 23.04
N GLY A 166 -8.33 -11.09 22.21
CA GLY A 166 -7.94 -10.77 20.85
C GLY A 166 -6.81 -11.63 20.29
N GLY A 167 -6.94 -12.95 20.40
CA GLY A 167 -6.01 -13.91 19.83
C GLY A 167 -6.74 -15.15 19.34
N ALA A 168 -7.55 -15.01 18.29
CA ALA A 168 -8.09 -16.15 17.55
C ALA A 168 -8.15 -15.78 16.06
N GLY A 169 -7.53 -16.59 15.21
CA GLY A 169 -7.62 -16.46 13.76
C GLY A 169 -6.30 -16.60 12.99
N GLY A 170 -5.42 -17.52 13.38
CA GLY A 170 -4.41 -18.07 12.48
C GLY A 170 -4.83 -19.49 12.09
N VAL A 171 -5.55 -19.62 10.97
CA VAL A 171 -5.88 -20.94 10.39
C VAL A 171 -4.59 -21.49 9.78
N LYS A 172 -4.17 -22.66 10.26
CA LYS A 172 -3.16 -23.52 9.63
C LYS A 172 -3.81 -24.38 8.57
#